data_AF-A0A9E1URM0-F1
#
_entry.id   AF-A0A9E1URM0-F1
#
_cell.length_a   1.000
_cell.length_b   1.000
_cell.length_c   1.000
_cell.angle_alpha   90.00
_cell.angle_beta   90.00
_cell.angle_gamma   90.00
#
_symmetry.space_group_name_H-M   'P 1'
#
loop_
_entity.id
_entity.type
_entity.pdbx_description
1 polymer ?
#
loop_
_entity_poly.entity_id
_entity_poly.type
_entity_poly.pdbx_seq_one_letter_code
_entity_poly.pdbx_strand_id
1 'polypeptide(L)'
;EAARKARELTRRKTALDSTALPGKLADCSERDPALSELYIVEGDSAGGSAKQGRDSKFQAILPIRGKLLNVEKARLDKLLNNNEIRALITAIGCGIGADEFELEKARYHRVVIMTDADVDGSHICTLLLTFFFRQMKPLIEAGFVYIAKPPLFKVRRRRREQYVESEEDLDNLLVRLALDDIEVRPAGATGTLGSEQVDALVQIIRETMRLANALQRHGISPEVYLRAKHEETGRFPMARANVREQDGDLTTTFVYSDEEEARLVAEAELRLMPDPVEREGETPEEREQREENIRAMVRASIEVARIYESSAFGEIDRRLGEFGFSAANLYDGDAQTIADIIHGNDEFPAKSLMELFSRVRAVGQEGLTIQRYKGLGEMNPDQLWETTMDPAERKMLKVTMEDAIQAERMFTLLMGDEVAPRREYIEKFAASVKDLDI
;
A
#
# COMPACT_ATOMS: atom_id res chain seq x y z
N GLU A 1 -19.25 8.66 -36.29
CA GLU A 1 -18.75 8.38 -37.65
C GLU A 1 -17.26 8.10 -37.70
N ALA A 2 -16.39 8.94 -37.09
CA ALA A 2 -14.94 8.67 -36.98
C ALA A 2 -14.60 7.35 -36.25
N ALA A 3 -15.21 7.09 -35.09
CA ALA A 3 -15.11 5.80 -34.37
C ALA A 3 -15.54 4.60 -35.21
N ARG A 4 -16.61 4.73 -35.99
CA ARG A 4 -17.06 3.66 -36.91
C ARG A 4 -16.04 3.44 -38.04
N LYS A 5 -15.46 4.52 -38.57
CA LYS A 5 -14.45 4.49 -39.64
C LYS A 5 -13.10 3.95 -39.15
N ALA A 6 -12.72 4.23 -37.90
CA ALA A 6 -11.53 3.67 -37.25
C ALA A 6 -11.72 2.17 -36.97
N ARG A 7 -12.88 1.76 -36.44
CA ARG A 7 -13.27 0.35 -36.30
C ARG A 7 -13.27 -0.38 -37.65
N GLU A 8 -13.86 0.23 -38.69
CA GLU A 8 -13.83 -0.30 -40.06
C GLU A 8 -12.41 -0.37 -40.66
N LEU A 9 -11.48 0.51 -40.29
CA LEU A 9 -10.09 0.47 -40.74
C LEU A 9 -9.34 -0.73 -40.11
N THR A 10 -9.63 -1.03 -38.84
CA THR A 10 -9.19 -2.25 -38.16
C THR A 10 -9.83 -3.49 -38.80
N ARG A 11 -11.11 -3.40 -39.19
CA ARG A 11 -11.92 -4.46 -39.83
C ARG A 11 -11.50 -4.78 -41.28
N ARG A 12 -11.16 -3.75 -42.08
CA ARG A 12 -10.72 -3.92 -43.47
C ARG A 12 -9.30 -4.49 -43.57
N LYS A 13 -8.44 -4.20 -42.59
CA LYS A 13 -7.13 -4.89 -42.48
C LYS A 13 -7.25 -6.34 -42.02
N THR A 14 -8.31 -6.72 -41.30
CA THR A 14 -8.54 -8.11 -40.86
C THR A 14 -9.11 -9.03 -41.95
N ALA A 15 -9.70 -8.48 -43.02
CA ALA A 15 -10.37 -9.28 -44.06
C ALA A 15 -9.45 -9.70 -45.22
N LEU A 16 -8.29 -9.05 -45.41
CA LEU A 16 -7.38 -9.29 -46.54
C LEU A 16 -5.94 -9.64 -46.12
N ASP A 17 -5.56 -9.41 -44.87
CA ASP A 17 -4.36 -10.00 -44.27
C ASP A 17 -4.80 -11.04 -43.25
N SER A 18 -4.50 -12.31 -43.50
CA SER A 18 -4.47 -13.29 -42.43
C SER A 18 -3.54 -12.79 -41.32
N THR A 19 -4.11 -12.35 -40.19
CA THR A 19 -3.56 -12.55 -38.84
C THR A 19 -2.05 -12.32 -38.69
N ALA A 20 -1.52 -11.20 -39.16
CA ALA A 20 -0.16 -10.80 -38.82
C ALA A 20 -0.12 -10.42 -37.33
N LEU A 21 0.45 -11.32 -36.52
CA LEU A 21 0.71 -11.06 -35.11
C LEU A 21 1.60 -9.82 -34.96
N PRO A 22 1.52 -9.08 -33.84
CA PRO A 22 2.38 -7.93 -33.61
C PRO A 22 3.85 -8.36 -33.72
N GLY A 23 4.67 -7.62 -34.48
CA GLY A 23 6.09 -8.00 -34.69
C GLY A 23 6.92 -8.04 -33.40
N LYS A 24 6.44 -7.43 -32.32
CA LYS A 24 7.04 -7.47 -30.98
C LYS A 24 6.56 -8.64 -30.11
N LEU A 25 5.51 -9.34 -30.51
CA LEU A 25 5.01 -10.51 -29.79
C LEU A 25 5.95 -11.69 -30.03
N ALA A 26 6.50 -12.24 -28.96
CA ALA A 26 7.16 -13.54 -28.99
C ALA A 26 6.15 -14.62 -28.62
N ASP A 27 5.50 -15.21 -29.62
CA ASP A 27 4.41 -16.17 -29.43
C ASP A 27 4.88 -17.55 -28.93
N CYS A 28 3.95 -18.35 -28.41
CA CYS A 28 4.16 -19.75 -28.03
C CYS A 28 3.71 -20.71 -29.14
N SER A 29 4.08 -22.00 -29.00
CA SER A 29 3.71 -23.04 -29.96
C SER A 29 2.40 -23.76 -29.62
N GLU A 30 1.97 -23.72 -28.36
CA GLU A 30 0.69 -24.23 -27.89
C GLU A 30 -0.47 -23.48 -28.56
N ARG A 31 -1.46 -24.24 -29.02
CA ARG A 31 -2.65 -23.71 -29.72
C ARG A 31 -3.90 -23.75 -28.86
N ASP A 32 -3.91 -24.55 -27.80
CA ASP A 32 -5.00 -24.53 -26.83
C ASP A 32 -4.91 -23.26 -25.96
N PRO A 33 -5.90 -22.35 -26.04
CA PRO A 33 -5.92 -21.15 -25.22
C PRO A 33 -5.91 -21.44 -23.71
N ALA A 34 -6.46 -22.58 -23.27
CA ALA A 34 -6.53 -22.94 -21.86
C ALA A 34 -5.16 -23.31 -21.26
N LEU A 35 -4.23 -23.78 -22.11
CA LEU A 35 -2.89 -24.19 -21.73
C LEU A 35 -1.85 -23.10 -21.97
N SER A 36 -2.19 -22.06 -22.72
CA SER A 36 -1.28 -20.98 -23.09
C SER A 36 -1.47 -19.72 -22.26
N GLU A 37 -0.40 -18.96 -22.14
CA GLU A 37 -0.38 -17.74 -21.34
C GLU A 37 0.41 -16.62 -22.02
N LEU A 38 -0.04 -15.39 -21.81
CA LEU A 38 0.55 -14.17 -22.35
C LEU A 38 1.07 -13.31 -21.22
N TYR A 39 2.37 -13.08 -21.18
CA TYR A 39 2.99 -12.09 -20.30
C TYR A 39 3.08 -10.74 -20.99
N ILE A 40 2.52 -9.73 -20.35
CA ILE A 40 2.66 -8.32 -20.72
C ILE A 40 3.75 -7.75 -19.83
N VAL A 41 4.85 -7.32 -20.44
CA VAL A 41 6.07 -6.91 -19.72
C VAL A 41 6.41 -5.45 -19.98
N GLU A 42 6.90 -4.77 -18.95
CA GLU A 42 7.34 -3.39 -19.04
C GLU A 42 8.74 -3.28 -19.65
N GLY A 43 8.85 -2.58 -20.78
CA GLY A 43 10.12 -2.26 -21.41
C GLY A 43 10.77 -3.41 -22.20
N ASP A 44 11.75 -3.03 -23.04
CA ASP A 44 12.50 -4.00 -23.85
C ASP A 44 13.52 -4.80 -23.03
N SER A 45 13.99 -4.26 -21.90
CA SER A 45 14.97 -4.93 -21.02
C SER A 45 14.34 -6.16 -20.37
N ALA A 46 13.27 -5.98 -19.59
CA ALA A 46 12.53 -7.08 -18.99
C ALA A 46 11.94 -8.00 -20.06
N GLY A 47 11.48 -7.45 -21.20
CA GLY A 47 11.02 -8.27 -22.33
C GLY A 47 12.10 -9.14 -22.96
N GLY A 48 13.35 -8.66 -23.00
CA GLY A 48 14.50 -9.43 -23.45
C GLY A 48 14.82 -10.61 -22.52
N SER A 49 14.85 -10.38 -21.21
CA SER A 49 15.07 -11.42 -20.20
C SER A 49 13.92 -12.44 -20.18
N ALA A 50 12.67 -11.96 -20.18
CA ALA A 50 11.49 -12.82 -20.21
C ALA A 50 11.43 -13.68 -21.48
N LYS A 51 11.76 -13.10 -22.65
CA LYS A 51 11.81 -13.87 -23.91
C LYS A 51 12.85 -14.99 -23.88
N GLN A 52 13.99 -14.77 -23.22
CA GLN A 52 15.06 -15.75 -23.10
C GLN A 52 14.76 -16.84 -22.06
N GLY A 53 14.12 -16.48 -20.95
CA GLY A 53 13.81 -17.41 -19.84
C GLY A 53 12.49 -18.16 -19.98
N ARG A 54 11.59 -17.75 -20.87
CA ARG A 54 10.27 -18.39 -21.03
C ARG A 54 10.36 -19.84 -21.50
N ASP A 55 9.31 -20.61 -21.18
CA ASP A 55 9.00 -21.82 -21.93
C ASP A 55 8.22 -21.45 -23.21
N SER A 56 8.90 -21.54 -24.36
CA SER A 56 8.31 -21.25 -25.67
C SER A 56 7.19 -22.19 -26.09
N LYS A 57 6.99 -23.30 -25.36
CA LYS A 57 5.87 -24.20 -25.57
C LYS A 57 4.54 -23.49 -25.29
N PHE A 58 4.40 -22.84 -24.14
CA PHE A 58 3.10 -22.32 -23.69
C PHE A 58 3.09 -20.84 -23.27
N GLN A 59 4.25 -20.20 -23.14
CA GLN A 59 4.35 -18.80 -22.70
C GLN A 59 4.64 -17.86 -23.87
N ALA A 60 3.78 -16.88 -24.10
CA ALA A 60 4.01 -15.79 -25.03
C ALA A 60 4.41 -14.51 -24.28
N ILE A 61 5.29 -13.70 -24.86
CA ILE A 61 5.78 -12.44 -24.25
C ILE A 61 5.46 -11.26 -25.17
N LEU A 62 4.83 -10.24 -24.60
CA LEU A 62 4.53 -8.97 -25.27
C LEU A 62 5.12 -7.79 -24.48
N PRO A 63 6.26 -7.22 -24.92
CA PRO A 63 6.81 -6.03 -24.32
C PRO A 63 5.98 -4.79 -24.66
N ILE A 64 5.80 -3.90 -23.69
CA ILE A 64 5.18 -2.59 -23.85
C ILE A 64 6.22 -1.51 -23.58
N ARG A 65 6.25 -0.47 -24.43
CA ARG A 65 7.20 0.64 -24.30
C ARG A 65 6.50 1.91 -23.81
N GLY A 66 7.10 2.53 -22.80
CA GLY A 66 6.64 3.77 -22.22
C GLY A 66 5.30 3.63 -21.48
N LYS A 67 4.79 4.76 -20.99
CA LYS A 67 3.49 4.80 -20.29
C LYS A 67 2.37 4.56 -21.30
N LEU A 68 1.49 3.61 -21.00
CA LEU A 68 0.34 3.30 -21.86
C LEU A 68 -0.57 4.53 -21.98
N LEU A 69 -1.20 4.72 -23.14
CA LEU A 69 -2.13 5.82 -23.34
C LEU A 69 -3.30 5.70 -22.35
N ASN A 70 -3.58 6.79 -21.64
CA ASN A 70 -4.73 6.88 -20.74
C ASN A 70 -6.04 6.72 -21.55
N VAL A 71 -6.70 5.60 -21.34
CA VAL A 71 -7.96 5.23 -22.00
C VAL A 71 -9.20 5.90 -21.41
N GLU A 72 -9.11 6.52 -20.25
CA GLU A 72 -10.20 7.33 -19.69
C GLU A 72 -10.39 8.63 -20.48
N LYS A 73 -9.26 9.31 -20.77
CA LYS A 73 -9.27 10.59 -21.51
C LYS A 73 -9.25 10.42 -23.03
N ALA A 74 -8.76 9.29 -23.52
CA ALA A 74 -8.60 9.08 -24.94
C ALA A 74 -9.91 8.62 -25.60
N ARG A 75 -10.35 9.37 -26.62
CA ARG A 75 -11.38 8.88 -27.54
C ARG A 75 -10.93 7.56 -28.19
N LEU A 76 -11.90 6.70 -28.51
CA LEU A 76 -11.65 5.38 -29.10
C LEU A 76 -10.78 5.42 -30.37
N ASP A 77 -10.89 6.49 -31.17
CA ASP A 77 -10.04 6.70 -32.35
C ASP A 77 -8.55 6.82 -32.00
N LYS A 78 -8.22 7.55 -30.91
CA LYS A 78 -6.83 7.70 -30.44
C LYS A 78 -6.30 6.41 -29.83
N LEU A 79 -7.16 5.68 -29.11
CA LEU A 79 -6.86 4.36 -28.56
C LEU A 79 -6.46 3.39 -29.68
N LEU A 80 -7.30 3.26 -30.71
CA LEU A 80 -7.06 2.36 -31.84
C LEU A 80 -5.86 2.76 -32.70
N ASN A 81 -5.49 4.04 -32.71
CA ASN A 81 -4.31 4.54 -33.40
C ASN A 81 -3.00 4.33 -32.62
N ASN A 82 -3.07 3.98 -31.34
CA ASN A 82 -1.89 3.67 -30.55
C ASN A 82 -1.35 2.26 -30.90
N ASN A 83 -0.06 2.19 -31.22
CA ASN A 83 0.58 0.93 -31.64
C ASN A 83 0.64 -0.11 -30.50
N GLU A 84 0.87 0.32 -29.26
CA GLU A 84 0.96 -0.55 -28.09
C GLU A 84 -0.40 -1.20 -27.79
N ILE A 85 -1.47 -0.39 -27.80
CA ILE A 85 -2.83 -0.88 -27.58
C ILE A 85 -3.29 -1.77 -28.74
N ARG A 86 -2.99 -1.40 -29.99
CA ARG A 86 -3.29 -2.26 -31.15
C ARG A 86 -2.59 -3.61 -31.02
N ALA A 87 -1.32 -3.62 -30.62
CA ALA A 87 -0.57 -4.85 -30.41
C ALA A 87 -1.20 -5.73 -29.32
N LEU A 88 -1.65 -5.15 -28.19
CA LEU A 88 -2.37 -5.87 -27.14
C LEU A 88 -3.65 -6.51 -27.66
N ILE A 89 -4.50 -5.73 -28.34
CA ILE A 89 -5.77 -6.20 -28.89
C ILE A 89 -5.54 -7.36 -29.87
N THR A 90 -4.58 -7.20 -30.78
CA THR A 90 -4.27 -8.24 -31.77
C THR A 90 -3.64 -9.48 -31.13
N ALA A 91 -2.79 -9.32 -30.11
CA ALA A 91 -2.20 -10.45 -29.40
C ALA A 91 -3.26 -11.30 -28.69
N ILE A 92 -4.19 -10.66 -27.96
CA ILE A 92 -5.23 -11.37 -27.20
C ILE A 92 -6.31 -11.97 -28.13
N GLY A 93 -6.69 -11.27 -29.20
CA GLY A 93 -7.52 -11.83 -30.29
C GLY A 93 -9.03 -11.80 -30.06
N CYS A 94 -9.51 -11.36 -28.89
CA CYS A 94 -10.94 -11.35 -28.53
C CYS A 94 -11.73 -10.13 -29.00
N GLY A 95 -11.13 -9.16 -29.69
CA GLY A 95 -11.77 -7.88 -30.02
C GLY A 95 -11.87 -6.92 -28.83
N ILE A 96 -12.56 -5.77 -29.01
CA ILE A 96 -12.75 -4.75 -27.95
C ILE A 96 -14.18 -4.20 -27.90
N GLY A 97 -14.61 -3.82 -26.70
CA GLY A 97 -15.90 -3.18 -26.45
C GLY A 97 -17.08 -4.16 -26.48
N ALA A 98 -18.22 -3.73 -25.94
CA ALA A 98 -19.37 -4.62 -25.71
C ALA A 98 -19.95 -5.26 -26.98
N ASP A 99 -19.84 -4.61 -28.15
CA ASP A 99 -20.48 -5.05 -29.39
C ASP A 99 -19.62 -6.00 -30.24
N GLU A 100 -18.29 -5.99 -30.08
CA GLU A 100 -17.34 -6.72 -30.94
C GLU A 100 -16.49 -7.74 -30.15
N PHE A 101 -16.67 -7.82 -28.83
CA PHE A 101 -15.89 -8.71 -27.98
C PHE A 101 -16.42 -10.15 -28.04
N GLU A 102 -15.54 -11.09 -28.34
CA GLU A 102 -15.82 -12.53 -28.42
C GLU A 102 -14.80 -13.29 -27.55
N LEU A 103 -15.24 -13.74 -26.37
CA LEU A 103 -14.38 -14.43 -25.41
C LEU A 103 -13.77 -15.72 -25.99
N GLU A 104 -14.53 -16.45 -26.81
CA GLU A 104 -14.11 -17.72 -27.44
C GLU A 104 -12.91 -17.55 -28.39
N LYS A 105 -12.67 -16.33 -28.87
CA LYS A 105 -11.52 -16.00 -29.73
C LYS A 105 -10.27 -15.60 -28.94
N ALA A 106 -10.34 -15.59 -27.60
CA ALA A 106 -9.18 -15.32 -26.77
C ALA A 106 -8.10 -16.38 -27.05
N ARG A 107 -6.91 -15.91 -27.43
CA ARG A 107 -5.77 -16.77 -27.78
C ARG A 107 -5.07 -17.35 -26.56
N TYR A 108 -5.24 -16.71 -25.40
CA TYR A 108 -4.62 -17.09 -24.13
C TYR A 108 -5.66 -16.92 -23.01
N HIS A 109 -5.91 -17.97 -22.23
CA HIS A 109 -6.81 -17.92 -21.05
C HIS A 109 -6.08 -17.47 -19.78
N ARG A 110 -4.79 -17.16 -19.89
CA ARG A 110 -4.00 -16.50 -18.85
C ARG A 110 -3.27 -15.31 -19.45
N VAL A 111 -3.67 -14.12 -19.07
CA VAL A 111 -3.02 -12.85 -19.41
C VAL A 111 -2.39 -12.33 -18.13
N VAL A 112 -1.06 -12.38 -18.06
CA VAL A 112 -0.29 -12.03 -16.87
C VAL A 112 0.37 -10.67 -17.07
N ILE A 113 0.05 -9.71 -16.20
CA ILE A 113 0.71 -8.41 -16.14
C ILE A 113 1.95 -8.57 -15.26
N MET A 114 3.12 -8.30 -15.83
CA MET A 114 4.41 -8.39 -15.13
C MET A 114 5.15 -7.06 -15.29
N THR A 115 4.99 -6.20 -14.28
CA THR A 115 5.57 -4.85 -14.20
C THR A 115 6.56 -4.75 -13.06
N ASP A 116 7.38 -3.70 -13.06
CA ASP A 116 8.34 -3.46 -11.99
C ASP A 116 7.61 -3.11 -10.66
N ALA A 117 8.29 -3.31 -9.54
CA ALA A 117 7.76 -3.09 -8.19
C ALA A 117 7.82 -1.61 -7.76
N ASP A 118 8.12 -0.70 -8.69
CA ASP A 118 8.22 0.73 -8.45
C ASP A 118 6.90 1.47 -8.75
N VAL A 119 6.95 2.79 -8.62
CA VAL A 119 5.81 3.67 -8.84
C VAL A 119 5.38 3.67 -10.32
N ASP A 120 6.31 3.56 -11.26
CA ASP A 120 6.01 3.58 -12.68
C ASP A 120 5.39 2.26 -13.17
N GLY A 121 5.87 1.13 -12.67
CA GLY A 121 5.26 -0.18 -12.89
C GLY A 121 3.86 -0.26 -12.31
N SER A 122 3.64 0.32 -11.12
CA SER A 122 2.29 0.45 -10.53
C SER A 122 1.35 1.31 -11.40
N HIS A 123 1.86 2.38 -12.03
CA HIS A 123 1.10 3.18 -12.97
C HIS A 123 0.73 2.40 -14.24
N ILE A 124 1.66 1.67 -14.84
CA ILE A 124 1.42 0.87 -16.04
C ILE A 124 0.44 -0.27 -15.75
N CYS A 125 0.60 -0.95 -14.62
CA CYS A 125 -0.34 -1.97 -14.15
C CYS A 125 -1.76 -1.38 -14.04
N THR A 126 -1.91 -0.22 -13.39
CA THR A 126 -3.20 0.47 -13.27
C THR A 126 -3.79 0.81 -14.63
N LEU A 127 -2.99 1.35 -15.56
CA LEU A 127 -3.43 1.67 -16.92
C LEU A 127 -3.92 0.43 -17.70
N LEU A 128 -3.23 -0.70 -17.55
CA LEU A 128 -3.63 -1.98 -18.14
C LEU A 128 -4.93 -2.49 -17.51
N LEU A 129 -5.07 -2.43 -16.18
CA LEU A 129 -6.30 -2.83 -15.49
C LEU A 129 -7.50 -1.98 -15.92
N THR A 130 -7.34 -0.66 -16.02
CA THR A 130 -8.38 0.23 -16.55
C THR A 130 -8.72 -0.08 -18.01
N PHE A 131 -7.71 -0.40 -18.84
CA PHE A 131 -7.93 -0.85 -20.22
C PHE A 131 -8.75 -2.14 -20.27
N PHE A 132 -8.37 -3.16 -19.51
CA PHE A 132 -9.12 -4.42 -19.45
C PHE A 132 -10.53 -4.21 -18.93
N PHE A 133 -10.71 -3.41 -17.88
CA PHE A 133 -12.03 -3.13 -17.31
C PHE A 133 -12.96 -2.46 -18.32
N ARG A 134 -12.49 -1.45 -19.07
CA ARG A 134 -13.34 -0.68 -19.98
C ARG A 134 -13.52 -1.31 -21.35
N GLN A 135 -12.50 -1.99 -21.88
CA GLN A 135 -12.50 -2.49 -23.26
C GLN A 135 -12.65 -4.02 -23.36
N MET A 136 -12.29 -4.77 -22.31
CA MET A 136 -12.25 -6.23 -22.31
C MET A 136 -12.79 -6.81 -21.00
N LYS A 137 -13.84 -6.19 -20.45
CA LYS A 137 -14.45 -6.58 -19.16
C LYS A 137 -14.69 -8.10 -19.05
N PRO A 138 -15.18 -8.80 -20.09
CA PRO A 138 -15.44 -10.24 -19.96
C PRO A 138 -14.18 -11.09 -19.74
N LEU A 139 -12.96 -10.61 -20.05
CA LEU A 139 -11.72 -11.31 -19.68
C LEU A 139 -11.51 -11.34 -18.17
N ILE A 140 -11.85 -10.26 -17.48
CA ILE A 140 -11.74 -10.16 -16.02
C ILE A 140 -12.83 -11.03 -15.40
N GLU A 141 -14.06 -10.97 -15.91
CA GLU A 141 -15.19 -11.81 -15.43
C GLU A 141 -14.92 -13.31 -15.63
N ALA A 142 -14.31 -13.70 -16.74
CA ALA A 142 -13.85 -15.06 -16.98
C ALA A 142 -12.64 -15.46 -16.09
N GLY A 143 -12.00 -14.48 -15.45
CA GLY A 143 -10.86 -14.71 -14.58
C GLY A 143 -9.59 -15.08 -15.33
N PHE A 144 -9.38 -14.49 -16.51
CA PHE A 144 -8.19 -14.72 -17.34
C PHE A 144 -7.06 -13.74 -17.05
N VAL A 145 -7.29 -12.66 -16.29
CA VAL A 145 -6.28 -11.63 -16.02
C VAL A 145 -5.61 -11.88 -14.66
N TYR A 146 -4.28 -11.85 -14.66
CA TYR A 146 -3.42 -12.08 -13.50
C TYR A 146 -2.35 -11.00 -13.38
N ILE A 147 -1.83 -10.80 -12.18
CA ILE A 147 -0.68 -9.93 -11.90
C ILE A 147 0.43 -10.81 -11.32
N ALA A 148 1.62 -10.78 -11.92
CA ALA A 148 2.79 -11.49 -11.42
C ALA A 148 3.29 -10.85 -10.12
N LYS A 149 3.83 -11.66 -9.22
CA LYS A 149 4.47 -11.22 -7.97
C LYS A 149 5.95 -11.60 -7.97
N PRO A 150 6.82 -10.82 -8.64
CA PRO A 150 8.26 -11.05 -8.58
C PRO A 150 8.77 -10.81 -7.14
N PRO A 151 9.88 -11.46 -6.73
CA PRO A 151 10.48 -11.23 -5.42
C PRO A 151 11.11 -9.84 -5.33
N LEU A 152 11.06 -9.25 -4.13
CA LEU A 152 11.62 -7.94 -3.84
C LEU A 152 13.11 -8.02 -3.43
N PHE A 153 13.51 -9.12 -2.81
CA PHE A 153 14.89 -9.35 -2.38
C PHE A 153 15.42 -10.72 -2.75
N LYS A 154 16.73 -10.78 -2.96
CA LYS A 154 17.53 -12.00 -2.96
C LYS A 154 18.46 -11.98 -1.76
N VAL A 155 18.29 -12.95 -0.88
CA VAL A 155 19.10 -13.14 0.33
C VAL A 155 20.03 -14.32 0.10
N ARG A 156 21.33 -14.10 0.28
CA ARG A 156 22.36 -15.13 0.16
C ARG A 156 23.12 -15.30 1.46
N ARG A 157 23.17 -16.54 1.95
CA ARG A 157 24.01 -16.97 3.08
C ARG A 157 24.94 -18.08 2.62
N ARG A 158 26.23 -17.78 2.50
CA ARG A 158 27.26 -18.71 1.98
C ARG A 158 26.89 -19.24 0.57
N ARG A 159 26.43 -20.49 0.47
CA ARG A 159 26.02 -21.17 -0.77
C ARG A 159 24.50 -21.28 -0.95
N ARG A 160 23.71 -20.89 0.06
CA ARG A 160 22.24 -20.92 -0.02
C ARG A 160 21.75 -19.55 -0.48
N GLU A 161 20.84 -19.56 -1.44
CA GLU A 161 20.15 -18.39 -1.95
C GLU A 161 18.65 -18.58 -1.68
N GLN A 162 17.99 -17.50 -1.29
CA GLN A 162 16.56 -17.48 -1.02
C GLN A 162 15.97 -16.18 -1.56
N TYR A 163 14.83 -16.28 -2.23
CA TYR A 163 14.08 -15.13 -2.70
C TYR A 163 13.02 -14.74 -1.67
N VAL A 164 12.80 -13.44 -1.50
CA VAL A 164 11.90 -12.87 -0.50
C VAL A 164 11.02 -11.84 -1.18
N GLU A 165 9.72 -11.90 -0.92
CA GLU A 165 8.69 -11.17 -1.68
C GLU A 165 8.35 -9.80 -1.10
N SER A 166 8.53 -9.62 0.21
CA SER A 166 8.15 -8.40 0.90
C SER A 166 9.19 -7.98 1.92
N GLU A 167 9.14 -6.70 2.31
CA GLU A 167 9.95 -6.20 3.44
C GLU A 167 9.58 -6.92 4.74
N GLU A 168 8.29 -7.26 4.92
CA GLU A 168 7.83 -8.00 6.09
C GLU A 168 8.44 -9.40 6.17
N ASP A 169 8.51 -10.12 5.04
CA ASP A 169 9.12 -11.43 4.98
C ASP A 169 10.63 -11.38 5.19
N LEU A 170 11.29 -10.31 4.72
CA LEU A 170 12.70 -10.09 4.99
C LEU A 170 12.94 -9.87 6.48
N ASP A 171 12.13 -9.02 7.11
CA ASP A 171 12.20 -8.79 8.56
C ASP A 171 11.97 -10.07 9.36
N ASN A 172 10.96 -10.86 8.98
CA ASN A 172 10.69 -12.16 9.60
C ASN A 172 11.90 -13.11 9.46
N LEU A 173 12.55 -13.12 8.30
CA LEU A 173 13.76 -13.92 8.07
C LEU A 173 14.93 -13.44 8.93
N LEU A 174 15.19 -12.14 8.97
CA LEU A 174 16.28 -11.55 9.74
C LEU A 174 16.09 -11.78 11.24
N VAL A 175 14.89 -11.52 11.76
CA VAL A 175 14.57 -11.78 13.17
C VAL A 175 14.80 -13.26 13.48
N ARG A 176 14.25 -14.17 12.69
CA ARG A 176 14.42 -15.62 12.91
C ARG A 176 15.89 -16.04 12.96
N LEU A 177 16.73 -15.48 12.08
CA LEU A 177 18.16 -15.77 12.06
C LEU A 177 18.89 -15.18 13.28
N ALA A 178 18.41 -14.06 13.81
CA ALA A 178 18.99 -13.40 14.98
C ALA A 178 18.61 -14.08 16.30
N LEU A 179 17.41 -14.66 16.39
CA LEU A 179 16.90 -15.28 17.62
C LEU A 179 17.76 -16.44 18.13
N ASP A 180 18.50 -17.11 17.25
CA ASP A 180 19.40 -18.20 17.62
C ASP A 180 20.66 -17.70 18.35
N ASP A 181 21.04 -16.43 18.13
CA ASP A 181 22.33 -15.86 18.55
C ASP A 181 22.18 -14.71 19.58
N ILE A 182 20.95 -14.30 19.92
CA ILE A 182 20.67 -13.15 20.81
C ILE A 182 19.99 -13.57 22.10
N GLU A 183 20.43 -12.97 23.21
CA GLU A 183 19.67 -12.83 24.44
C GLU A 183 19.40 -11.35 24.75
N VAL A 184 18.27 -11.05 25.38
CA VAL A 184 17.93 -9.67 25.79
C VAL A 184 17.84 -9.60 27.31
N ARG A 185 18.53 -8.63 27.93
CA ARG A 185 18.46 -8.35 29.36
C ARG A 185 17.73 -7.01 29.59
N PRO A 186 16.45 -7.01 30.01
CA PRO A 186 15.75 -5.77 30.35
C PRO A 186 16.47 -5.03 31.50
N ALA A 187 16.44 -3.70 31.46
CA ALA A 187 17.06 -2.87 32.47
C ALA A 187 16.42 -3.11 33.85
N GLY A 188 17.24 -3.39 34.85
CA GLY A 188 16.77 -3.70 36.21
C GLY A 188 16.28 -5.14 36.41
N ALA A 189 16.23 -5.97 35.37
CA ALA A 189 15.96 -7.40 35.50
C ALA A 189 17.24 -8.16 35.89
N THR A 190 17.07 -9.23 36.68
CA THR A 190 18.17 -10.13 37.07
C THR A 190 18.41 -11.27 36.08
N GLY A 191 17.49 -11.49 35.14
CA GLY A 191 17.55 -12.57 34.15
C GLY A 191 17.53 -12.06 32.71
N THR A 192 17.84 -12.96 31.78
CA THR A 192 17.77 -12.73 30.32
C THR A 192 16.50 -13.36 29.74
N LEU A 193 16.02 -12.76 28.65
CA LEU A 193 14.95 -13.29 27.81
C LEU A 193 15.59 -14.22 26.79
N GLY A 194 15.12 -15.47 26.74
CA GLY A 194 15.54 -16.45 25.73
C GLY A 194 14.87 -16.21 24.38
N SER A 195 15.25 -17.00 23.37
CA SER A 195 14.81 -16.84 21.98
C SER A 195 13.28 -16.76 21.79
N GLU A 196 12.51 -17.62 22.44
CA GLU A 196 11.03 -17.60 22.36
C GLU A 196 10.44 -16.31 22.95
N GLN A 197 11.03 -15.80 24.04
CA GLN A 197 10.59 -14.56 24.69
C GLN A 197 10.98 -13.34 23.87
N VAL A 198 12.17 -13.35 23.26
CA VAL A 198 12.63 -12.29 22.36
C VAL A 198 11.77 -12.25 21.09
N ASP A 199 11.38 -13.40 20.51
CA ASP A 199 10.45 -13.42 19.38
C ASP A 199 9.10 -12.79 19.77
N ALA A 200 8.52 -13.21 20.89
CA ALA A 200 7.27 -12.65 21.40
C ALA A 200 7.37 -11.13 21.60
N LEU A 201 8.46 -10.65 22.19
CA LEU A 201 8.75 -9.23 22.35
C LEU A 201 8.83 -8.52 21.00
N VAL A 202 9.58 -9.05 20.03
CA VAL A 202 9.71 -8.48 18.68
C VAL A 202 8.36 -8.43 17.96
N GLN A 203 7.51 -9.44 18.09
CA GLN A 203 6.16 -9.39 17.52
C GLN A 203 5.32 -8.27 18.16
N ILE A 204 5.40 -8.08 19.49
CA ILE A 204 4.72 -6.97 20.17
C ILE A 204 5.26 -5.62 19.69
N ILE A 205 6.58 -5.46 19.52
CA ILE A 205 7.19 -4.22 19.01
C ILE A 205 6.65 -3.89 17.61
N ARG A 206 6.62 -4.88 16.71
CA ARG A 206 6.10 -4.69 15.34
C ARG A 206 4.62 -4.34 15.32
N GLU A 207 3.82 -4.97 16.17
CA GLU A 207 2.40 -4.63 16.35
C GLU A 207 2.24 -3.18 16.83
N THR A 208 3.06 -2.77 17.82
CA THR A 208 3.08 -1.39 18.33
C THR A 208 3.46 -0.39 17.23
N MET A 209 4.46 -0.69 16.41
CA MET A 209 4.87 0.14 15.27
C MET A 209 3.74 0.30 14.23
N ARG A 210 3.01 -0.79 13.93
CA ARG A 210 1.88 -0.75 13.00
C ARG A 210 0.76 0.16 13.51
N LEU A 211 0.38 0.05 14.78
CA LEU A 211 -0.62 0.95 15.38
C LEU A 211 -0.10 2.39 15.47
N ALA A 212 1.17 2.59 15.81
CA ALA A 212 1.80 3.90 15.84
C ALA A 212 1.76 4.59 14.46
N ASN A 213 1.94 3.85 13.36
CA ASN A 213 1.78 4.40 12.03
C ASN A 213 0.32 4.75 11.69
N ALA A 214 -0.67 4.06 12.27
CA ALA A 214 -2.08 4.41 12.11
C ALA A 214 -2.39 5.78 12.75
N LEU A 215 -1.79 6.12 13.90
CA LEU A 215 -1.94 7.42 14.57
C LEU A 215 -1.51 8.61 13.71
N GLN A 216 -0.50 8.42 12.85
CA GLN A 216 -0.05 9.47 11.92
C GLN A 216 -1.18 9.91 10.96
N ARG A 217 -2.12 9.01 10.60
CA ARG A 217 -3.29 9.35 9.78
C ARG A 217 -4.26 10.29 10.48
N HIS A 218 -4.24 10.32 11.81
CA HIS A 218 -5.03 11.24 12.64
C HIS A 218 -4.27 12.54 12.94
N GLY A 219 -3.07 12.72 12.36
CA GLY A 219 -2.19 13.86 12.64
C GLY A 219 -1.70 13.89 14.09
N ILE A 220 -1.62 12.72 14.74
CA ILE A 220 -1.14 12.58 16.11
C ILE A 220 0.28 12.03 16.07
N SER A 221 1.22 12.72 16.72
CA SER A 221 2.58 12.19 16.88
C SER A 221 2.54 10.94 17.77
N PRO A 222 3.04 9.78 17.30
CA PRO A 222 3.02 8.55 18.10
C PRO A 222 3.79 8.68 19.42
N GLU A 223 4.90 9.42 19.43
CA GLU A 223 5.69 9.67 20.64
C GLU A 223 4.87 10.40 21.71
N VAL A 224 4.14 11.45 21.30
CA VAL A 224 3.29 12.24 22.21
C VAL A 224 2.13 11.38 22.72
N TYR A 225 1.50 10.60 21.85
CA TYR A 225 0.38 9.73 22.23
C TYR A 225 0.78 8.64 23.23
N LEU A 226 1.90 7.96 22.98
CA LEU A 226 2.36 6.87 23.83
C LEU A 226 2.78 7.35 25.22
N ARG A 227 3.25 8.60 25.35
CA ARG A 227 3.52 9.25 26.64
C ARG A 227 2.28 9.80 27.32
N ALA A 228 1.21 10.07 26.57
CA ALA A 228 -0.08 10.50 27.11
C ALA A 228 -0.86 9.33 27.74
N LYS A 229 -0.20 8.28 28.22
CA LYS A 229 -0.87 7.23 29.01
C LYS A 229 -1.27 7.83 30.35
N HIS A 230 -2.53 7.66 30.74
CA HIS A 230 -3.02 8.17 32.02
C HIS A 230 -2.31 7.46 33.18
N GLU A 231 -1.67 8.21 34.07
CA GLU A 231 -0.83 7.67 35.14
C GLU A 231 -1.61 6.77 36.12
N GLU A 232 -2.80 7.21 36.56
CA GLU A 232 -3.60 6.46 37.55
C GLU A 232 -4.36 5.27 36.94
N THR A 233 -5.02 5.46 35.79
CA THR A 233 -5.89 4.43 35.19
C THR A 233 -5.14 3.50 34.24
N GLY A 234 -3.94 3.87 33.82
CA GLY A 234 -3.14 3.16 32.82
C GLY A 234 -3.74 3.17 31.40
N ARG A 235 -4.78 3.97 31.16
CA ARG A 235 -5.48 4.01 29.86
C ARG A 235 -4.79 4.95 28.88
N PHE A 236 -4.80 4.58 27.61
CA PHE A 236 -4.41 5.47 26.51
C PHE A 236 -5.57 6.36 26.08
N PRO A 237 -5.30 7.56 25.51
CA PRO A 237 -6.36 8.46 25.06
C PRO A 237 -7.27 7.80 24.01
N MET A 238 -8.58 7.94 24.18
CA MET A 238 -9.60 7.48 23.22
C MET A 238 -9.98 8.55 22.18
N ALA A 239 -9.66 9.81 22.46
CA ALA A 239 -9.88 10.90 21.53
C ALA A 239 -8.87 12.03 21.74
N ARG A 240 -8.70 12.85 20.71
CA ARG A 240 -8.04 14.15 20.78
C ARG A 240 -9.07 15.23 20.48
N ALA A 241 -9.30 16.12 21.42
CA ALA A 241 -10.13 17.30 21.24
C ALA A 241 -9.25 18.52 20.90
N ASN A 242 -9.57 19.19 19.79
CA ASN A 242 -9.00 20.45 19.38
C ASN A 242 -10.07 21.52 19.53
N VAL A 243 -9.82 22.53 20.35
CA VAL A 243 -10.72 23.65 20.58
C VAL A 243 -10.06 24.91 20.04
N ARG A 244 -10.69 25.55 19.06
CA ARG A 244 -10.25 26.86 18.56
C ARG A 244 -10.83 27.95 19.44
N GLU A 245 -9.93 28.66 20.10
CA GLU A 245 -10.23 29.72 21.06
C GLU A 245 -10.67 31.01 20.37
N GLN A 246 -11.27 31.93 21.13
CA GLN A 246 -11.76 33.21 20.62
C GLN A 246 -10.65 34.12 20.09
N ASP A 247 -9.44 34.01 20.62
CA ASP A 247 -8.23 34.70 20.16
C ASP A 247 -7.59 34.04 18.92
N GLY A 248 -8.11 32.86 18.52
CA GLY A 248 -7.64 32.08 17.39
C GLY A 248 -6.63 30.99 17.76
N ASP A 249 -6.22 30.88 19.03
CA ASP A 249 -5.33 29.83 19.49
C ASP A 249 -6.01 28.45 19.44
N LEU A 250 -5.20 27.40 19.30
CA LEU A 250 -5.68 26.02 19.23
C LEU A 250 -5.27 25.28 20.50
N THR A 251 -6.24 24.97 21.35
CA THR A 251 -6.04 24.15 22.53
C THR A 251 -6.25 22.68 22.16
N THR A 252 -5.24 21.84 22.37
CA THR A 252 -5.32 20.39 22.11
C THR A 252 -5.28 19.61 23.42
N THR A 253 -6.27 18.76 23.64
CA THR A 253 -6.41 17.95 24.87
C THR A 253 -6.72 16.50 24.53
N PHE A 254 -6.11 15.57 25.27
CA PHE A 254 -6.42 14.15 25.19
C PHE A 254 -7.56 13.78 26.13
N VAL A 255 -8.42 12.87 25.68
CA VAL A 255 -9.62 12.43 26.39
C VAL A 255 -9.56 10.93 26.62
N TYR A 256 -9.91 10.47 27.84
CA TYR A 256 -9.75 9.08 28.28
C TYR A 256 -11.08 8.38 28.62
N SER A 257 -12.20 9.11 28.56
CA SER A 257 -13.55 8.57 28.76
C SER A 257 -14.61 9.39 28.01
N ASP A 258 -15.75 8.78 27.69
CA ASP A 258 -16.87 9.50 27.09
C ASP A 258 -17.42 10.59 28.03
N GLU A 259 -17.31 10.40 29.35
CA GLU A 259 -17.69 11.41 30.35
C GLU A 259 -16.76 12.62 30.35
N GLU A 260 -15.45 12.42 30.18
CA GLU A 260 -14.50 13.51 29.97
C GLU A 260 -14.74 14.24 28.65
N GLU A 261 -15.06 13.52 27.58
CA GLU A 261 -15.40 14.13 26.29
C GLU A 261 -16.61 15.06 26.44
N ALA A 262 -17.70 14.54 27.02
CA ALA A 262 -18.92 15.30 27.20
C ALA A 262 -18.70 16.54 28.08
N ARG A 263 -17.90 16.42 29.14
CA ARG A 263 -17.53 17.56 29.99
C ARG A 263 -16.69 18.59 29.25
N LEU A 264 -15.65 18.16 28.54
CA LEU A 264 -14.76 19.04 27.77
C LEU A 264 -15.54 19.80 26.70
N VAL A 265 -16.41 19.11 25.95
CA VAL A 265 -17.23 19.74 24.92
C VAL A 265 -18.21 20.73 25.54
N ALA A 266 -18.90 20.37 26.63
CA ALA A 266 -19.84 21.27 27.29
C ALA A 266 -19.14 22.52 27.87
N GLU A 267 -17.98 22.36 28.50
CA GLU A 267 -17.17 23.46 29.02
C GLU A 267 -16.64 24.36 27.90
N ALA A 268 -16.18 23.78 26.79
CA ALA A 268 -15.75 24.52 25.61
C ALA A 268 -16.91 25.27 24.95
N GLU A 269 -18.07 24.65 24.78
CA GLU A 269 -19.27 25.30 24.21
C GLU A 269 -19.67 26.52 25.06
N LEU A 270 -19.72 26.38 26.39
CA LEU A 270 -20.08 27.46 27.30
C LEU A 270 -19.05 28.60 27.26
N ARG A 271 -17.76 28.27 27.21
CA ARG A 271 -16.66 29.23 27.23
C ARG A 271 -16.50 29.99 25.91
N LEU A 272 -16.84 29.35 24.78
CA LEU A 272 -16.78 29.98 23.45
C LEU A 272 -18.05 30.75 23.09
N MET A 273 -19.17 30.55 23.80
CA MET A 273 -20.39 31.29 23.58
C MET A 273 -20.17 32.80 23.76
N PRO A 274 -20.53 33.63 22.77
CA PRO A 274 -20.47 35.08 22.91
C PRO A 274 -21.59 35.59 23.83
N ASP A 275 -21.35 36.73 24.48
CA ASP A 275 -22.36 37.39 25.31
C ASP A 275 -23.65 37.68 24.52
N PRO A 276 -24.84 37.50 25.11
CA PRO A 276 -26.10 37.80 24.44
C PRO A 276 -26.18 39.27 24.02
N VAL A 277 -26.37 39.53 22.72
CA VAL A 277 -26.60 40.88 22.19
C VAL A 277 -28.08 41.02 21.82
N GLU A 278 -28.78 41.94 22.50
CA GLU A 278 -30.14 42.32 22.12
C GLU A 278 -30.11 43.24 20.89
N ARG A 279 -30.96 42.96 19.91
CA ARG A 279 -31.11 43.78 18.69
C ARG A 279 -32.52 44.37 18.65
N GLU A 280 -32.60 45.70 18.59
CA GLU A 280 -33.90 46.38 18.46
C GLU A 280 -34.60 45.99 17.16
N GLY A 281 -35.87 45.61 17.26
CA GLY A 281 -36.71 45.23 16.11
C GLY A 281 -36.59 43.76 15.68
N GLU A 282 -35.80 42.94 16.37
CA GLU A 282 -35.66 41.51 16.07
C GLU A 282 -36.87 40.70 16.54
N THR A 283 -37.39 39.85 15.66
CA THR A 283 -38.50 38.93 15.98
C THR A 283 -38.00 37.72 16.79
N PRO A 284 -38.88 37.03 17.54
CA PRO A 284 -38.50 35.80 18.26
C PRO A 284 -37.89 34.72 17.36
N GLU A 285 -38.40 34.56 16.14
CA GLU A 285 -37.90 33.58 15.15
C GLU A 285 -36.49 33.95 14.66
N GLU A 286 -36.23 35.22 14.35
CA GLU A 286 -34.90 35.70 13.95
C GLU A 286 -33.86 35.54 15.07
N ARG A 287 -34.28 35.77 16.32
CA ARG A 287 -33.44 35.55 17.51
C ARG A 287 -33.07 34.08 17.67
N GLU A 288 -34.05 33.17 17.57
CA GLU A 288 -33.82 31.72 17.67
C GLU A 288 -32.87 31.23 16.56
N GLN A 289 -33.09 31.65 15.31
CA GLN A 289 -32.24 31.26 14.19
C GLN A 289 -30.80 31.76 14.36
N ARG A 290 -30.62 32.98 14.89
CA ARG A 290 -29.28 33.52 15.18
C ARG A 290 -28.58 32.74 16.28
N GLU A 291 -29.28 32.44 17.38
CA GLU A 291 -28.73 31.66 18.48
C GLU A 291 -28.33 30.25 18.02
N GLU A 292 -29.13 29.63 17.14
CA GLU A 292 -28.79 28.34 16.53
C GLU A 292 -27.54 28.43 15.64
N ASN A 293 -27.44 29.47 14.80
CA ASN A 293 -26.26 29.71 13.96
C ASN A 293 -24.99 29.92 14.79
N ILE A 294 -25.08 30.65 15.91
CA ILE A 294 -23.96 30.84 16.85
C ILE A 294 -23.54 29.50 17.46
N ARG A 295 -24.50 28.68 17.92
CA ARG A 295 -24.20 27.34 18.45
C ARG A 295 -23.55 26.43 17.41
N ALA A 296 -24.03 26.47 16.16
CA ALA A 296 -23.44 25.71 15.07
C ALA A 296 -21.98 26.14 14.80
N MET A 297 -21.70 27.44 14.85
CA MET A 297 -20.35 27.98 14.69
C MET A 297 -19.44 27.57 15.86
N VAL A 298 -19.91 27.64 17.11
CA VAL A 298 -19.16 27.19 18.28
C VAL A 298 -18.84 25.69 18.20
N ARG A 299 -19.81 24.86 17.80
CA ARG A 299 -19.58 23.42 17.59
C ARG A 299 -18.56 23.15 16.50
N ALA A 300 -18.56 23.95 15.43
CA ALA A 300 -17.56 23.83 14.38
C ALA A 300 -16.14 24.20 14.85
N SER A 301 -16.00 24.99 15.93
CA SER A 301 -14.71 25.30 16.57
C SER A 301 -14.19 24.19 17.48
N ILE A 302 -14.99 23.14 17.74
CA ILE A 302 -14.63 22.01 18.58
C ILE A 302 -14.53 20.77 17.69
N GLU A 303 -13.32 20.30 17.44
CA GLU A 303 -13.06 19.10 16.66
C GLU A 303 -12.63 17.97 17.58
N VAL A 304 -13.39 16.87 17.61
CA VAL A 304 -13.03 15.67 18.37
C VAL A 304 -12.66 14.55 17.41
N ALA A 305 -11.38 14.18 17.39
CA ALA A 305 -10.87 13.07 16.61
C ALA A 305 -10.80 11.80 17.49
N ARG A 306 -11.66 10.82 17.21
CA ARG A 306 -11.67 9.51 17.89
C ARG A 306 -10.45 8.68 17.48
N ILE A 307 -9.87 7.98 18.45
CA ILE A 307 -8.71 7.11 18.31
C ILE A 307 -9.16 5.69 18.68
N TYR A 308 -9.47 4.90 17.66
CA TYR A 308 -10.05 3.57 17.86
C TYR A 308 -9.03 2.54 18.33
N GLU A 309 -7.74 2.84 18.18
CA GLU A 309 -6.61 2.00 18.56
C GLU A 309 -6.32 2.05 20.07
N SER A 310 -6.99 2.91 20.85
CA SER A 310 -6.74 3.10 22.29
C SER A 310 -6.76 1.79 23.10
N SER A 311 -7.76 0.93 22.88
CA SER A 311 -7.87 -0.36 23.56
C SER A 311 -6.76 -1.33 23.14
N ALA A 312 -6.38 -1.33 21.87
CA ALA A 312 -5.30 -2.15 21.34
C ALA A 312 -3.94 -1.74 21.94
N PHE A 313 -3.68 -0.43 22.08
CA PHE A 313 -2.49 0.05 22.78
C PHE A 313 -2.48 -0.36 24.26
N GLY A 314 -3.63 -0.34 24.94
CA GLY A 314 -3.75 -0.84 26.31
C GLY A 314 -3.37 -2.31 26.46
N GLU A 315 -3.80 -3.16 25.54
CA GLU A 315 -3.46 -4.60 25.54
C GLU A 315 -1.98 -4.84 25.20
N ILE A 316 -1.44 -4.10 24.23
CA ILE A 316 -0.02 -4.15 23.88
C ILE A 316 0.85 -3.72 25.07
N ASP A 317 0.51 -2.63 25.74
CA ASP A 317 1.26 -2.13 26.87
C ASP A 317 1.23 -3.12 28.06
N ARG A 318 0.09 -3.78 28.28
CA ARG A 318 -0.04 -4.88 29.25
C ARG A 318 0.92 -6.03 28.92
N ARG A 319 0.96 -6.45 27.65
CA ARG A 319 1.86 -7.52 27.17
C ARG A 319 3.34 -7.11 27.25
N LEU A 320 3.67 -5.87 26.91
CA LEU A 320 5.03 -5.32 27.10
C LEU A 320 5.43 -5.32 28.58
N GLY A 321 4.47 -5.04 29.47
CA GLY A 321 4.67 -5.05 30.92
C GLY A 321 5.12 -6.41 31.46
N GLU A 322 4.72 -7.52 30.83
CA GLU A 322 5.17 -8.88 31.18
C GLU A 322 6.69 -9.06 30.96
N PHE A 323 7.29 -8.22 30.10
CA PHE A 323 8.74 -8.19 29.82
C PHE A 323 9.46 -7.01 30.50
N GLY A 324 8.76 -6.22 31.31
CA GLY A 324 9.32 -5.03 31.97
C GLY A 324 9.39 -3.79 31.08
N PHE A 325 8.66 -3.75 29.97
CA PHE A 325 8.59 -2.60 29.07
C PHE A 325 7.20 -1.96 29.08
N SER A 326 7.10 -0.75 28.54
CA SER A 326 5.84 -0.06 28.25
C SER A 326 5.82 0.39 26.80
N ALA A 327 4.64 0.69 26.27
CA ALA A 327 4.53 1.21 24.90
C ALA A 327 5.25 2.56 24.73
N ALA A 328 5.41 3.34 25.81
CA ALA A 328 6.20 4.57 25.81
C ALA A 328 7.70 4.33 25.52
N ASN A 329 8.21 3.13 25.80
CA ASN A 329 9.60 2.75 25.48
C ASN A 329 9.82 2.48 23.98
N LEU A 330 8.79 2.61 23.13
CA LEU A 330 8.93 2.41 21.69
C LEU A 330 9.94 3.39 21.07
N TYR A 331 9.91 4.65 21.49
CA TYR A 331 10.78 5.72 20.99
C TYR A 331 11.76 6.18 22.07
N ASP A 332 12.83 6.86 21.65
CA ASP A 332 13.86 7.38 22.55
C ASP A 332 13.27 8.49 23.43
N GLY A 333 13.00 8.19 24.71
CA GLY A 333 12.39 9.13 25.64
C GLY A 333 13.35 9.80 26.60
N ASP A 334 14.16 9.01 27.30
CA ASP A 334 14.89 9.50 28.47
C ASP A 334 16.40 9.24 28.42
N ALA A 335 16.94 8.88 27.24
CA ALA A 335 18.35 8.53 27.00
C ALA A 335 18.93 7.39 27.87
N GLN A 336 18.12 6.81 28.77
CA GLN A 336 18.48 5.70 29.63
C GLN A 336 18.30 4.37 28.88
N THR A 337 19.26 3.47 29.06
CA THR A 337 19.17 2.11 28.51
C THR A 337 17.98 1.38 29.11
N ILE A 338 17.11 0.85 28.24
CA ILE A 338 15.95 0.03 28.63
C ILE A 338 16.26 -1.47 28.59
N ALA A 339 17.27 -1.89 27.82
CA ALA A 339 17.71 -3.27 27.73
C ALA A 339 19.14 -3.37 27.19
N ASP A 340 19.87 -4.42 27.57
CA ASP A 340 21.10 -4.83 26.91
C ASP A 340 20.83 -6.02 25.99
N ILE A 341 21.36 -5.99 24.77
CA ILE A 341 21.27 -7.07 23.79
C ILE A 341 22.60 -7.79 23.77
N ILE A 342 22.60 -9.05 24.17
CA ILE A 342 23.78 -9.89 24.31
C ILE A 342 23.88 -10.73 23.05
N HIS A 343 24.99 -10.59 22.32
CA HIS A 343 25.31 -11.39 21.14
C HIS A 343 26.73 -11.94 21.30
N GLY A 344 26.84 -13.23 21.62
CA GLY A 344 28.13 -13.85 21.96
C GLY A 344 28.76 -13.22 23.21
N ASN A 345 29.88 -12.51 23.04
CA ASN A 345 30.58 -11.83 24.14
C ASN A 345 30.33 -10.32 24.16
N ASP A 346 29.63 -9.79 23.15
CA ASP A 346 29.36 -8.36 23.03
C ASP A 346 28.00 -8.03 23.65
N GLU A 347 27.95 -6.95 24.43
CA GLU A 347 26.71 -6.39 24.97
C GLU A 347 26.43 -5.03 24.33
N PHE A 348 25.22 -4.87 23.78
CA PHE A 348 24.78 -3.64 23.13
C PHE A 348 23.62 -3.02 23.90
N PRO A 349 23.80 -1.83 24.51
CA PRO A 349 22.70 -1.14 25.18
C PRO A 349 21.70 -0.60 24.15
N ALA A 350 20.40 -0.76 24.42
CA ALA A 350 19.31 -0.17 23.66
C ALA A 350 18.51 0.80 24.54
N LYS A 351 18.23 1.99 24.01
CA LYS A 351 17.48 3.07 24.69
C LYS A 351 16.00 3.07 24.35
N SER A 352 15.60 2.34 23.32
CA SER A 352 14.21 2.17 22.91
C SER A 352 13.98 0.78 22.32
N LEU A 353 12.71 0.38 22.26
CA LEU A 353 12.32 -0.86 21.60
C LEU A 353 12.60 -0.83 20.09
N MET A 354 12.61 0.37 19.48
CA MET A 354 13.04 0.57 18.10
C MET A 354 14.54 0.27 17.91
N GLU A 355 15.39 0.72 18.83
CA GLU A 355 16.83 0.39 18.81
C GLU A 355 17.05 -1.11 19.02
N LEU A 356 16.30 -1.72 19.95
CA LEU A 356 16.33 -3.17 20.17
C LEU A 356 15.95 -3.93 18.90
N PHE A 357 14.81 -3.60 18.28
CA PHE A 357 14.38 -4.24 17.04
C PHE A 357 15.38 -4.05 15.90
N SER A 358 15.93 -2.85 15.75
CA SER A 358 16.95 -2.53 14.74
C SER A 358 18.22 -3.35 14.94
N ARG A 359 18.66 -3.53 16.19
CA ARG A 359 19.82 -4.36 16.53
C ARG A 359 19.57 -5.84 16.29
N VAL A 360 18.39 -6.36 16.65
CA VAL A 360 18.00 -7.75 16.36
C VAL A 360 18.06 -7.99 14.84
N ARG A 361 17.52 -7.07 14.03
CA ARG A 361 17.65 -7.16 12.56
C ARG A 361 19.10 -7.11 12.09
N ALA A 362 19.93 -6.23 12.67
CA ALA A 362 21.32 -6.08 12.30
C ALA A 362 22.14 -7.38 12.52
N VAL A 363 21.95 -8.04 13.67
CA VAL A 363 22.59 -9.34 13.95
C VAL A 363 22.12 -10.39 12.96
N GLY A 364 20.82 -10.47 12.68
CA GLY A 364 20.27 -11.41 11.69
C GLY A 364 20.81 -11.18 10.28
N GLN A 365 21.25 -9.96 9.98
CA GLN A 365 21.87 -9.59 8.71
C GLN A 365 23.35 -9.97 8.62
N GLU A 366 24.02 -10.26 9.74
CA GLU A 366 25.45 -10.58 9.74
C GLU A 366 25.77 -11.82 8.88
N GLY A 367 26.73 -11.64 7.96
CA GLY A 367 27.12 -12.68 7.01
C GLY A 367 26.09 -12.97 5.90
N LEU A 368 25.04 -12.16 5.77
CA LEU A 368 24.12 -12.17 4.62
C LEU A 368 24.53 -11.15 3.56
N THR A 369 24.33 -11.53 2.30
CA THR A 369 24.29 -10.57 1.19
C THR A 369 22.84 -10.42 0.75
N ILE A 370 22.30 -9.21 0.90
CA ILE A 370 20.91 -8.89 0.53
C ILE A 370 20.96 -7.98 -0.69
N GLN A 371 20.36 -8.44 -1.79
CA GLN A 371 20.15 -7.64 -3.00
C GLN A 371 18.66 -7.30 -3.10
N ARG A 372 18.33 -6.02 -3.19
CA ARG A 372 16.96 -5.56 -3.52
C ARG A 372 16.84 -5.45 -5.03
N TYR A 373 15.80 -6.05 -5.61
CA TYR A 373 15.46 -5.86 -7.01
C TYR A 373 14.64 -4.59 -7.16
N LYS A 374 15.11 -3.65 -7.98
CA LYS A 374 14.35 -2.42 -8.29
C LYS A 374 13.48 -2.58 -9.53
N GLY A 375 13.91 -3.40 -10.47
CA GLY A 375 13.16 -3.72 -11.67
C GLY A 375 13.45 -5.13 -12.16
N LEU A 376 12.54 -5.67 -12.97
CA LEU A 376 12.61 -7.01 -13.54
C LEU A 376 13.84 -7.20 -14.44
N GLY A 377 14.35 -6.12 -15.04
CA GLY A 377 15.56 -6.13 -15.87
C GLY A 377 16.86 -6.41 -15.11
N GLU A 378 16.86 -6.35 -13.77
CA GLU A 378 18.02 -6.70 -12.95
C GLU A 378 18.16 -8.21 -12.75
N MET A 379 17.12 -8.98 -13.06
CA MET A 379 17.12 -10.44 -13.00
C MET A 379 17.64 -11.03 -14.31
N ASN A 380 18.54 -12.01 -14.18
CA ASN A 380 18.93 -12.82 -15.33
C ASN A 380 17.75 -13.73 -15.77
N PRO A 381 17.72 -14.21 -17.03
CA PRO A 381 16.62 -15.04 -17.55
C PRO A 381 16.26 -16.23 -16.67
N ASP A 382 17.26 -16.96 -16.15
CA ASP A 382 17.04 -18.13 -15.28
C ASP A 382 16.39 -17.74 -13.95
N GLN A 383 16.81 -16.61 -13.35
CA GLN A 383 16.23 -16.11 -12.12
C GLN A 383 14.76 -15.71 -12.33
N LEU A 384 14.50 -14.97 -13.42
CA LEU A 384 13.14 -14.53 -13.75
C LEU A 384 12.22 -15.74 -14.00
N TRP A 385 12.73 -16.81 -14.62
CA TRP A 385 12.03 -18.08 -14.75
C TRP A 385 11.70 -18.67 -13.38
N GLU A 386 12.73 -18.97 -12.57
CA GLU A 386 12.60 -19.65 -11.28
C GLU A 386 11.67 -18.91 -10.32
N THR A 387 11.66 -17.57 -10.35
CA THR A 387 10.91 -16.79 -9.36
C THR A 387 9.53 -16.37 -9.82
N THR A 388 9.34 -16.11 -11.12
CA THR A 388 8.18 -15.34 -11.59
C THR A 388 7.43 -16.03 -12.73
N MET A 389 8.05 -16.96 -13.47
CA MET A 389 7.45 -17.56 -14.65
C MET A 389 7.22 -19.07 -14.55
N ASP A 390 7.95 -19.78 -13.70
CA ASP A 390 7.79 -21.22 -13.48
C ASP A 390 6.42 -21.53 -12.86
N PRO A 391 5.53 -22.29 -13.52
CA PRO A 391 4.23 -22.66 -12.98
C PRO A 391 4.25 -23.38 -11.61
N ALA A 392 5.36 -24.01 -11.24
CA ALA A 392 5.49 -24.71 -9.96
C ALA A 392 5.76 -23.76 -8.78
N GLU A 393 6.53 -22.70 -9.01
CA GLU A 393 7.05 -21.82 -7.95
C GLU A 393 6.42 -20.41 -7.97
N ARG A 394 5.96 -19.95 -9.13
CA ARG A 394 5.47 -18.57 -9.30
C ARG A 394 4.25 -18.28 -8.44
N LYS A 395 4.17 -17.03 -8.01
CA LYS A 395 2.99 -16.47 -7.37
C LYS A 395 2.33 -15.43 -8.27
N MET A 396 1.01 -15.52 -8.36
CA MET A 396 0.19 -14.61 -9.15
C MET A 396 -1.06 -14.22 -8.37
N LEU A 397 -1.49 -12.97 -8.53
CA LEU A 397 -2.79 -12.52 -8.08
C LEU A 397 -3.77 -12.60 -9.24
N LYS A 398 -4.90 -13.29 -9.04
CA LYS A 398 -6.00 -13.27 -9.99
C LYS A 398 -6.79 -11.97 -9.81
N VAL A 399 -6.94 -11.20 -10.87
CA VAL A 399 -7.66 -9.92 -10.82
C VAL A 399 -9.15 -10.19 -10.71
N THR A 400 -9.78 -9.62 -9.69
CA THR A 400 -11.23 -9.66 -9.52
C THR A 400 -11.90 -8.43 -10.14
N MET A 401 -13.22 -8.49 -10.30
CA MET A 401 -13.99 -7.32 -10.71
C MET A 401 -13.90 -6.19 -9.69
N GLU A 402 -13.80 -6.49 -8.40
CA GLU A 402 -13.64 -5.47 -7.36
C GLU A 402 -12.31 -4.73 -7.52
N ASP A 403 -11.21 -5.46 -7.76
CA ASP A 403 -9.88 -4.89 -7.99
C ASP A 403 -9.88 -3.95 -9.21
N ALA A 404 -10.53 -4.38 -10.30
CA ALA A 404 -10.62 -3.61 -11.53
C ALA A 404 -11.42 -2.31 -11.34
N ILE A 405 -12.52 -2.35 -10.58
CA ILE A 405 -13.32 -1.18 -10.24
C ILE A 405 -12.52 -0.24 -9.32
N GLN A 406 -11.80 -0.77 -8.32
CA GLN A 406 -10.95 0.05 -7.46
C GLN A 406 -9.85 0.76 -8.25
N ALA A 407 -9.19 0.03 -9.16
CA ALA A 407 -8.18 0.60 -10.05
C ALA A 407 -8.77 1.75 -10.90
N GLU A 408 -9.97 1.58 -11.47
CA GLU A 408 -10.65 2.65 -12.21
C GLU A 408 -10.99 3.86 -11.33
N ARG A 409 -11.53 3.65 -10.12
CA ARG A 409 -11.84 4.74 -9.19
C ARG A 409 -10.60 5.54 -8.81
N MET A 410 -9.53 4.84 -8.42
CA MET A 410 -8.25 5.43 -8.09
C MET A 410 -7.68 6.21 -9.27
N PHE A 411 -7.77 5.64 -10.47
CA PHE A 411 -7.31 6.28 -11.68
C PHE A 411 -8.13 7.54 -12.03
N THR A 412 -9.45 7.49 -11.92
CA THR A 412 -10.34 8.65 -12.13
C THR A 412 -10.04 9.75 -11.12
N LEU A 413 -9.83 9.40 -9.86
CA LEU A 413 -9.49 10.35 -8.79
C LEU A 413 -8.13 11.05 -9.06
N LEU A 414 -7.09 10.26 -9.32
CA LEU A 414 -5.72 10.76 -9.45
C LEU A 414 -5.45 11.40 -10.82
N MET A 415 -6.12 10.94 -11.87
CA MET A 415 -5.83 11.35 -13.25
C MET A 415 -7.01 12.04 -13.94
N GLY A 416 -8.16 12.21 -13.30
CA GLY A 416 -9.35 12.89 -13.85
C GLY A 416 -9.15 14.39 -14.14
N ASP A 417 -10.23 15.09 -14.45
CA ASP A 417 -10.19 16.54 -14.68
C ASP A 417 -10.54 17.34 -13.41
N GLU A 418 -11.16 16.70 -12.43
CA GLU A 418 -11.53 17.32 -11.17
C GLU A 418 -10.33 17.44 -10.22
N VAL A 419 -10.01 18.69 -9.85
CA VAL A 419 -8.85 19.02 -9.02
C VAL A 419 -9.15 18.88 -7.53
N ALA A 420 -10.36 19.22 -7.09
CA ALA A 420 -10.71 19.25 -5.67
C ALA A 420 -10.64 17.85 -5.00
N PRO A 421 -11.24 16.78 -5.57
CA PRO A 421 -11.17 15.44 -4.97
C PRO A 421 -9.73 14.90 -4.93
N ARG A 422 -8.92 15.20 -5.96
CA ARG A 422 -7.50 14.84 -5.99
C ARG A 422 -6.72 15.55 -4.90
N ARG A 423 -6.95 16.86 -4.75
CA ARG A 423 -6.26 17.69 -3.76
C ARG A 423 -6.56 17.21 -2.35
N GLU A 424 -7.82 16.97 -2.03
CA GLU A 424 -8.24 16.41 -0.73
C GLU A 424 -7.60 15.05 -0.46
N TYR A 425 -7.53 14.18 -1.48
CA TYR A 425 -6.86 12.89 -1.37
C TYR A 425 -5.36 13.05 -1.11
N ILE A 426 -4.66 13.89 -1.87
CA ILE A 426 -3.23 14.15 -1.67
C ILE A 426 -3.00 14.76 -0.29
N GLU A 427 -3.75 15.78 0.13
CA GLU A 427 -3.60 16.41 1.44
C GLU A 427 -3.85 15.43 2.59
N LYS A 428 -4.85 14.54 2.45
CA LYS A 428 -5.16 13.51 3.45
C LYS A 428 -4.08 12.43 3.57
N PHE A 429 -3.45 12.03 2.47
CA PHE A 429 -2.49 10.92 2.44
C PHE A 429 -1.03 11.37 2.32
N ALA A 430 -0.74 12.66 2.09
CA ALA A 430 0.62 13.20 1.94
C ALA A 430 1.51 12.91 3.16
N ALA A 431 0.94 12.97 4.37
CA ALA A 431 1.67 12.67 5.61
C ALA A 431 2.06 11.18 5.75
N SER A 432 1.48 10.29 4.95
CA SER A 432 1.74 8.84 4.97
C SER A 432 2.81 8.37 3.97
N VAL A 433 3.27 9.26 3.07
CA VAL A 433 4.31 8.95 2.08
C VAL A 433 5.67 9.30 2.68
N LYS A 434 6.40 8.29 3.18
CA LYS A 434 7.77 8.46 3.72
C LYS A 434 8.89 8.24 2.71
N ASP A 435 8.61 7.60 1.57
CA ASP A 435 9.65 7.28 0.58
C ASP A 435 9.21 7.71 -0.84
N LEU A 436 9.32 9.01 -1.11
CA LEU A 436 9.50 9.50 -2.48
C LEU A 436 11.01 9.69 -2.65
N ASP A 437 11.68 8.67 -3.19
CA ASP A 437 13.03 8.84 -3.73
C ASP A 437 12.97 9.98 -4.78
N ILE A 438 13.63 11.10 -4.46
CA ILE A 438 14.00 12.15 -5.44
C ILE A 438 15.35 11.80 -6.04
#